data_AF-A0A8T5LK57-F1
#
_entry.id   AF-A0A8T5LK57-F1
#
_cell.length_a   1.000
_cell.length_b   1.000
_cell.length_c   1.000
_cell.angle_alpha   90.00
_cell.angle_beta   90.00
_cell.angle_gamma   90.00
#
_symmetry.space_group_name_H-M   'P 1'
#
loop_
_entity.id
_entity.type
_entity.pdbx_description
1 polymer ?
#
loop_
_entity_poly.entity_id
_entity_poly.type
_entity_poly.pdbx_seq_one_letter_code
_entity_poly.pdbx_strand_id
1 'polypeptide(L)'
;MNRRNFLNVMGKGITVLAVGGLENLLSGCATTLPRVSDEELTTQYNSIIVSINDPNNYLRFLQEREYVVPNKVFEAYAKTIDKRPQWLSNPSGGYLEKNYLDTNEEKKEIIERFNKLGLNKNEITIYSTLFTSSDIIILKESVLKDKSFEKVMPHERFHKKMKKLSNEDYNHMIKVANELLERRDENDFRFVQERDDSKYAGGFAEVQAHMNHEEFYTYLAQGEFILRVEEALKKDYKKAYEIFDEIRNACKLK
;
A
#
# COMPACT_ATOMS: atom_id res chain seq x y z
N MET A 1 31.17 3.91 -35.69
CA MET A 1 31.70 3.74 -34.32
C MET A 1 30.82 2.73 -33.60
N ASN A 2 31.43 1.65 -33.09
CA ASN A 2 30.78 0.34 -32.96
C ASN A 2 30.30 0.02 -31.54
N ARG A 3 29.13 -0.61 -31.45
CA ARG A 3 28.29 -0.89 -30.27
C ARG A 3 28.82 -1.99 -29.33
N ARG A 4 30.14 -2.15 -29.21
CA ARG A 4 30.80 -3.33 -28.60
C ARG A 4 31.68 -3.08 -27.38
N ASN A 5 31.80 -1.86 -26.85
CA ASN A 5 32.73 -1.57 -25.76
C ASN A 5 32.11 -1.09 -24.42
N PHE A 6 30.80 -1.22 -24.21
CA PHE A 6 30.20 -0.87 -22.90
C PHE A 6 30.08 -2.05 -21.92
N LEU A 7 30.36 -3.29 -22.37
CA LEU A 7 30.23 -4.50 -21.54
C LEU A 7 31.53 -4.97 -20.86
N ASN A 8 32.62 -4.19 -20.92
CA ASN A 8 33.94 -4.60 -20.38
C ASN A 8 34.35 -3.94 -19.05
N VAL A 9 33.43 -3.29 -18.31
CA VAL A 9 33.76 -2.64 -17.01
C VAL A 9 33.10 -3.32 -15.79
N MET A 10 32.25 -4.35 -15.97
CA MET A 10 31.60 -5.06 -14.85
C MET A 10 31.98 -6.55 -14.81
N GLY A 11 33.27 -6.82 -15.01
CA GLY A 11 33.85 -8.16 -14.85
C GLY A 11 34.87 -8.17 -13.72
N LYS A 12 34.43 -8.52 -12.50
CA LYS A 12 35.15 -9.32 -11.48
C LYS A 12 34.46 -9.17 -10.11
N GLY A 13 33.56 -10.08 -9.83
CA GLY A 13 32.88 -10.21 -8.54
C GLY A 13 31.66 -11.12 -8.60
N ILE A 14 31.76 -12.26 -9.32
CA ILE A 14 30.73 -13.30 -9.24
C ILE A 14 30.92 -13.99 -7.89
N THR A 15 30.22 -13.50 -6.88
CA THR A 15 29.91 -14.30 -5.70
C THR A 15 28.77 -15.23 -6.12
N VAL A 16 29.10 -16.46 -6.48
CA VAL A 16 28.12 -17.55 -6.57
C VAL A 16 27.63 -17.79 -5.15
N LEU A 17 26.55 -17.14 -4.75
CA LEU A 17 25.74 -17.63 -3.64
C LEU A 17 25.13 -18.94 -4.13
N ALA A 18 25.67 -20.03 -3.62
CA ALA A 18 25.15 -21.37 -3.82
C ALA A 18 23.67 -21.38 -3.41
N VAL A 19 22.78 -21.40 -4.39
CA VAL A 19 21.35 -21.71 -4.21
C VAL A 19 21.24 -23.21 -3.93
N GLY A 20 21.75 -23.62 -2.78
CA GLY A 20 21.57 -24.96 -2.23
C GLY A 20 20.26 -24.99 -1.44
N GLY A 21 19.23 -25.58 -2.03
CA GLY A 21 17.96 -25.83 -1.34
C GLY A 21 16.74 -25.70 -2.24
N LEU A 22 16.67 -26.44 -3.34
CA LEU A 22 15.55 -26.37 -4.27
C LEU A 22 15.10 -27.73 -4.82
N GLU A 23 15.28 -28.79 -4.03
CA GLU A 23 14.86 -30.16 -4.38
C GLU A 23 13.47 -30.58 -3.85
N ASN A 24 12.73 -29.75 -3.12
CA ASN A 24 11.43 -30.17 -2.54
C ASN A 24 10.17 -29.52 -3.13
N LEU A 25 10.17 -29.14 -4.41
CA LEU A 25 9.03 -28.42 -5.00
C LEU A 25 8.04 -29.26 -5.83
N LEU A 26 8.08 -30.60 -5.77
CA LEU A 26 7.14 -31.44 -6.53
C LEU A 26 6.63 -32.72 -5.82
N SER A 27 6.55 -32.77 -4.50
CA SER A 27 5.79 -33.86 -3.84
C SER A 27 5.33 -33.52 -2.43
N GLY A 28 4.07 -33.09 -2.30
CA GLY A 28 3.26 -33.25 -1.09
C GLY A 28 3.65 -32.43 0.15
N CYS A 29 2.65 -31.77 0.73
CA CYS A 29 2.64 -31.22 2.09
C CYS A 29 3.41 -29.92 2.34
N ALA A 30 2.64 -28.88 2.73
CA ALA A 30 3.09 -27.66 3.39
C ALA A 30 4.19 -26.86 2.68
N THR A 31 3.83 -26.10 1.63
CA THR A 31 4.67 -25.01 1.11
C THR A 31 4.77 -23.91 2.15
N THR A 32 5.74 -24.02 3.05
CA THR A 32 6.30 -22.87 3.75
C THR A 32 6.95 -21.97 2.70
N LEU A 33 6.30 -20.86 2.38
CA LEU A 33 6.91 -19.82 1.57
C LEU A 33 8.23 -19.39 2.24
N PRO A 34 9.33 -19.26 1.47
CA PRO A 34 10.62 -18.93 2.05
C PRO A 34 10.54 -17.58 2.76
N ARG A 35 10.95 -17.57 4.04
CA ARG A 35 11.08 -16.36 4.83
C ARG A 35 12.43 -15.74 4.51
N VAL A 36 12.41 -14.74 3.65
CA VAL A 36 13.59 -13.98 3.21
C VAL A 36 13.76 -12.78 4.13
N SER A 37 14.99 -12.35 4.41
CA SER A 37 15.21 -11.09 5.14
C SER A 37 14.77 -9.88 4.31
N ASP A 38 14.51 -8.74 4.95
CA ASP A 38 13.99 -7.54 4.27
C ASP A 38 14.98 -6.97 3.22
N GLU A 39 16.28 -7.04 3.53
CA GLU A 39 17.35 -6.61 2.63
C GLU A 39 17.47 -7.53 1.40
N GLU A 40 17.36 -8.85 1.63
CA GLU A 40 17.33 -9.83 0.55
C GLU A 40 16.05 -9.70 -0.29
N LEU A 41 14.89 -9.42 0.32
CA LEU A 41 13.64 -9.18 -0.41
C LEU A 41 13.76 -7.96 -1.31
N THR A 42 14.29 -6.85 -0.78
CA THR A 42 14.52 -5.61 -1.56
C THR A 42 15.47 -5.87 -2.73
N THR A 43 16.56 -6.59 -2.48
CA THR A 43 17.55 -6.94 -3.50
C THR A 43 16.95 -7.82 -4.60
N GLN A 44 16.23 -8.87 -4.21
CA GLN A 44 15.58 -9.78 -5.15
C GLN A 44 14.50 -9.07 -5.96
N TYR A 45 13.68 -8.25 -5.31
CA TYR A 45 12.63 -7.49 -5.98
C TYR A 45 13.20 -6.47 -6.99
N ASN A 46 14.28 -5.78 -6.65
CA ASN A 46 14.96 -4.87 -7.59
C ASN A 46 15.50 -5.57 -8.84
N SER A 47 15.74 -6.88 -8.80
CA SER A 47 16.15 -7.66 -9.97
C SER A 47 15.03 -7.88 -11.00
N ILE A 48 13.75 -7.77 -10.58
CA ILE A 48 12.58 -8.01 -11.45
C ILE A 48 11.82 -6.71 -11.81
N ILE A 49 12.07 -5.60 -11.11
CA ILE A 49 11.39 -4.31 -11.33
C ILE A 49 11.77 -3.62 -12.66
N VAL A 50 12.79 -4.10 -13.37
CA VAL A 50 13.34 -3.51 -14.60
C VAL A 50 12.31 -3.36 -15.73
N SER A 51 11.14 -4.00 -15.60
CA SER A 51 10.04 -3.96 -16.57
C SER A 51 8.92 -2.95 -16.28
N ILE A 52 8.98 -2.20 -15.16
CA ILE A 52 7.92 -1.26 -14.78
C ILE A 52 8.01 0.06 -15.58
N ASN A 53 6.89 0.46 -16.20
CA ASN A 53 6.81 1.72 -16.92
C ASN A 53 6.47 2.88 -15.96
N ASP A 54 7.46 3.72 -15.65
CA ASP A 54 7.34 4.90 -14.78
C ASP A 54 7.59 6.20 -15.56
N PRO A 55 6.60 6.70 -16.34
CA PRO A 55 6.79 7.89 -17.18
C PRO A 55 7.01 9.18 -16.38
N ASN A 56 6.63 9.19 -15.10
CA ASN A 56 6.70 10.37 -14.23
C ASN A 56 7.88 10.32 -13.24
N ASN A 57 8.70 9.26 -13.28
CA ASN A 57 9.83 9.06 -12.38
C ASN A 57 9.41 9.09 -10.90
N TYR A 58 8.28 8.47 -10.57
CA TYR A 58 7.78 8.37 -9.19
C TYR A 58 8.50 7.30 -8.37
N LEU A 59 9.10 6.29 -8.99
CA LEU A 59 9.83 5.22 -8.31
C LEU A 59 10.95 5.77 -7.41
N ARG A 60 11.54 6.93 -7.75
CA ARG A 60 12.55 7.61 -6.92
C ARG A 60 12.05 8.03 -5.53
N PHE A 61 10.74 8.15 -5.35
CA PHE A 61 10.12 8.59 -4.11
C PHE A 61 9.79 7.42 -3.18
N LEU A 62 9.91 6.17 -3.64
CA LEU A 62 9.69 5.00 -2.81
C LEU A 62 10.74 4.95 -1.69
N GLN A 63 10.27 4.62 -0.50
CA GLN A 63 11.10 4.35 0.67
C GLN A 63 11.27 2.84 0.85
N GLU A 64 12.11 2.47 1.81
CA GLU A 64 12.25 1.08 2.22
C GLU A 64 10.87 0.48 2.57
N ARG A 65 10.65 -0.77 2.11
CA ARG A 65 9.39 -1.51 2.29
C ARG A 65 8.19 -0.93 1.54
N GLU A 66 8.42 -0.19 0.47
CA GLU A 66 7.39 0.32 -0.44
C GLU A 66 7.65 -0.20 -1.85
N TYR A 67 6.66 -0.84 -2.45
CA TYR A 67 6.83 -1.61 -3.67
C TYR A 67 5.72 -1.28 -4.67
N VAL A 68 6.06 -1.33 -5.95
CA VAL A 68 5.09 -1.19 -7.05
C VAL A 68 5.04 -2.49 -7.84
N VAL A 69 3.92 -3.17 -7.91
CA VAL A 69 3.84 -4.45 -8.63
C VAL A 69 3.02 -4.29 -9.92
N PRO A 70 3.26 -5.12 -10.95
CA PRO A 70 2.44 -5.10 -12.15
C PRO A 70 0.96 -5.25 -11.82
N ASN A 71 0.08 -4.54 -12.52
CA ASN A 71 -1.36 -4.52 -12.23
C ASN A 71 -1.97 -5.92 -12.10
N LYS A 72 -1.61 -6.83 -13.02
CA LYS A 72 -2.12 -8.20 -13.02
C LYS A 72 -1.69 -9.01 -11.80
N VAL A 73 -0.48 -8.74 -11.30
CA VAL A 73 0.07 -9.39 -10.11
C VAL A 73 -0.67 -8.90 -8.86
N PHE A 74 -0.86 -7.59 -8.74
CA PHE A 74 -1.68 -7.01 -7.67
C PHE A 74 -3.11 -7.54 -7.69
N GLU A 75 -3.75 -7.56 -8.86
CA GLU A 75 -5.12 -8.06 -9.02
C GLU A 75 -5.25 -9.53 -8.69
N ALA A 76 -4.23 -10.35 -9.02
CA ALA A 76 -4.20 -11.75 -8.62
C ALA A 76 -4.17 -11.89 -7.10
N TYR A 77 -3.34 -11.07 -6.42
CA TYR A 77 -3.30 -11.02 -4.96
C TYR A 77 -4.63 -10.57 -4.34
N ALA A 78 -5.15 -9.42 -4.77
CA ALA A 78 -6.39 -8.87 -4.25
C ALA A 78 -7.57 -9.85 -4.38
N LYS A 79 -7.70 -10.54 -5.52
CA LYS A 79 -8.75 -11.56 -5.73
C LYS A 79 -8.57 -12.81 -4.88
N THR A 80 -7.36 -13.07 -4.39
CA THR A 80 -7.10 -14.19 -3.47
C THR A 80 -7.58 -13.85 -2.07
N ILE A 81 -7.26 -12.67 -1.55
CA ILE A 81 -7.57 -12.30 -0.16
C ILE A 81 -8.94 -11.62 0.01
N ASP A 82 -9.47 -10.99 -1.04
CA ASP A 82 -10.77 -10.33 -1.07
C ASP A 82 -11.67 -11.04 -2.08
N LYS A 83 -12.64 -11.80 -1.56
CA LYS A 83 -13.61 -12.55 -2.36
C LYS A 83 -14.81 -11.71 -2.80
N ARG A 84 -14.87 -10.43 -2.46
CA ARG A 84 -15.95 -9.54 -2.91
C ARG A 84 -15.89 -9.37 -4.45
N PRO A 85 -17.05 -9.15 -5.11
CA PRO A 85 -17.08 -8.86 -6.54
C PRO A 85 -16.14 -7.70 -6.94
N GLN A 86 -15.37 -7.86 -8.02
CA GLN A 86 -14.35 -6.88 -8.46
C GLN A 86 -14.88 -5.47 -8.73
N TRP A 87 -16.16 -5.31 -9.05
CA TRP A 87 -16.77 -4.00 -9.27
C TRP A 87 -16.97 -3.21 -7.96
N LEU A 88 -16.84 -3.85 -6.79
CA LEU A 88 -16.98 -3.24 -5.47
C LEU A 88 -15.63 -2.82 -4.84
N SER A 89 -14.50 -3.28 -5.40
CA SER A 89 -13.18 -3.05 -4.82
C SER A 89 -12.12 -3.18 -5.91
N ASN A 90 -11.57 -2.04 -6.34
CA ASN A 90 -10.42 -2.00 -7.24
C ASN A 90 -9.29 -1.15 -6.64
N PRO A 91 -8.74 -1.52 -5.47
CA PRO A 91 -7.80 -0.68 -4.74
C PRO A 91 -6.56 -0.39 -5.58
N SER A 92 -6.09 0.86 -5.54
CA SER A 92 -4.88 1.31 -6.25
C SER A 92 -3.59 0.88 -5.55
N GLY A 93 -3.68 0.54 -4.27
CA GLY A 93 -2.61 0.05 -3.42
C GLY A 93 -3.15 -0.35 -2.05
N GLY A 94 -2.24 -0.65 -1.13
CA GLY A 94 -2.58 -0.92 0.26
C GLY A 94 -1.35 -1.07 1.15
N TYR A 95 -1.45 -0.57 2.37
CA TYR A 95 -0.59 -0.94 3.49
C TYR A 95 -0.98 -2.31 4.05
N LEU A 96 -0.06 -3.26 3.99
CA LEU A 96 -0.26 -4.61 4.54
C LEU A 96 0.26 -4.66 5.99
N GLU A 97 -0.63 -4.47 6.97
CA GLU A 97 -0.26 -4.53 8.40
C GLU A 97 0.17 -5.93 8.84
N LYS A 98 -0.30 -6.97 8.14
CA LYS A 98 -0.09 -8.38 8.45
C LYS A 98 -0.06 -9.22 7.17
N ASN A 99 0.30 -10.49 7.30
CA ASN A 99 0.14 -11.46 6.23
C ASN A 99 -1.36 -11.80 6.05
N TYR A 100 -1.93 -11.47 4.89
CA TYR A 100 -3.31 -11.81 4.52
C TYR A 100 -3.42 -13.09 3.68
N LEU A 101 -2.30 -13.71 3.30
CA LEU A 101 -2.25 -15.06 2.72
C LEU A 101 -1.85 -16.03 3.85
N ASP A 102 -2.71 -16.19 4.84
CA ASP A 102 -2.41 -16.95 6.05
C ASP A 102 -2.83 -18.43 5.93
N THR A 103 -3.83 -18.74 5.10
CA THR A 103 -4.29 -20.11 4.86
C THR A 103 -3.46 -20.84 3.79
N ASN A 104 -3.49 -22.18 3.82
CA ASN A 104 -2.84 -22.99 2.78
C ASN A 104 -3.59 -22.89 1.44
N GLU A 105 -4.90 -22.72 1.51
CA GLU A 105 -5.81 -22.57 0.39
C GLU A 105 -5.49 -21.30 -0.39
N GLU A 106 -5.35 -20.16 0.29
CA GLU A 106 -4.98 -18.88 -0.35
C GLU A 106 -3.57 -18.92 -0.93
N LYS A 107 -2.62 -19.52 -0.21
CA LYS A 107 -1.25 -19.71 -0.72
C LYS A 107 -1.24 -20.57 -1.99
N LYS A 108 -2.03 -21.63 -2.05
CA LYS A 108 -2.15 -22.44 -3.26
C LYS A 108 -2.82 -21.64 -4.39
N GLU A 109 -3.91 -20.93 -4.08
CA GLU A 109 -4.65 -20.13 -5.04
C GLU A 109 -3.80 -19.03 -5.69
N ILE A 110 -3.02 -18.28 -4.90
CA ILE A 110 -2.17 -17.21 -5.45
C ILE A 110 -1.10 -17.78 -6.38
N ILE A 111 -0.51 -18.92 -6.04
CA ILE A 111 0.48 -19.61 -6.89
C ILE A 111 -0.17 -20.06 -8.20
N GLU A 112 -1.38 -20.63 -8.16
CA GLU A 112 -2.13 -20.98 -9.37
C GLU A 112 -2.43 -19.75 -10.24
N ARG A 113 -2.80 -18.63 -9.63
CA ARG A 113 -3.03 -17.36 -10.35
C ARG A 113 -1.75 -16.83 -10.99
N PHE A 114 -0.62 -16.86 -10.28
CA PHE A 114 0.67 -16.43 -10.82
C PHE A 114 1.15 -17.32 -11.97
N ASN A 115 0.97 -18.64 -11.87
CA ASN A 115 1.25 -19.55 -12.98
C ASN A 115 0.38 -19.23 -14.21
N LYS A 116 -0.91 -18.92 -14.02
CA LYS A 116 -1.81 -18.50 -15.12
C LYS A 116 -1.41 -17.17 -15.76
N LEU A 117 -0.70 -16.31 -15.04
CA LEU A 117 -0.11 -15.07 -15.59
C LEU A 117 1.18 -15.32 -16.38
N GLY A 118 1.70 -16.55 -16.37
CA GLY A 118 2.96 -16.89 -17.04
C GLY A 118 4.20 -16.43 -16.30
N LEU A 119 4.09 -16.13 -14.99
CA LEU A 119 5.24 -15.78 -14.17
C LEU A 119 6.19 -16.96 -14.04
N ASN A 120 7.48 -16.69 -14.12
CA ASN A 120 8.50 -17.71 -13.90
C ASN A 120 8.66 -18.02 -12.40
N LYS A 121 9.36 -19.12 -12.10
CA LYS A 121 9.55 -19.59 -10.71
C LYS A 121 10.14 -18.53 -9.78
N ASN A 122 11.11 -17.75 -10.27
CA ASN A 122 11.75 -16.71 -9.47
C ASN A 122 10.78 -15.56 -9.16
N GLU A 123 10.02 -15.09 -10.16
CA GLU A 123 8.98 -14.07 -9.98
C GLU A 123 7.90 -14.53 -8.99
N ILE A 124 7.44 -15.78 -9.12
CA ILE A 124 6.48 -16.38 -8.20
C ILE A 124 7.02 -16.33 -6.77
N THR A 125 8.25 -16.77 -6.55
CA THR A 125 8.87 -16.75 -5.23
C THR A 125 8.94 -15.33 -4.67
N ILE A 126 9.42 -14.35 -5.45
CA ILE A 126 9.56 -12.96 -5.01
C ILE A 126 8.20 -12.36 -4.66
N TYR A 127 7.20 -12.48 -5.54
CA TYR A 127 5.88 -11.92 -5.27
C TYR A 127 5.18 -12.63 -4.11
N SER A 128 5.32 -13.95 -3.98
CA SER A 128 4.75 -14.65 -2.83
C SER A 128 5.41 -14.24 -1.52
N THR A 129 6.73 -14.04 -1.49
CA THR A 129 7.42 -13.50 -0.31
C THR A 129 6.98 -12.07 -0.01
N LEU A 130 6.84 -11.23 -1.04
CA LEU A 130 6.33 -9.88 -0.90
C LEU A 130 4.93 -9.86 -0.29
N PHE A 131 3.97 -10.59 -0.87
CA PHE A 131 2.57 -10.61 -0.42
C PHE A 131 2.32 -11.35 0.90
N THR A 132 3.32 -12.08 1.40
CA THR A 132 3.29 -12.69 2.74
C THR A 132 4.04 -11.87 3.80
N SER A 133 4.68 -10.78 3.39
CA SER A 133 5.33 -9.85 4.30
C SER A 133 4.30 -8.92 4.95
N SER A 134 4.57 -8.51 6.18
CA SER A 134 3.82 -7.50 6.93
C SER A 134 4.58 -6.18 6.98
N ASP A 135 3.94 -5.08 7.37
CA ASP A 135 4.54 -3.73 7.45
C ASP A 135 5.13 -3.24 6.12
N ILE A 136 4.48 -3.55 5.00
CA ILE A 136 4.88 -3.09 3.66
C ILE A 136 3.74 -2.31 2.98
N ILE A 137 4.10 -1.43 2.05
CA ILE A 137 3.14 -0.78 1.15
C ILE A 137 3.31 -1.38 -0.23
N ILE A 138 2.20 -1.81 -0.85
CA ILE A 138 2.20 -2.28 -2.24
C ILE A 138 1.25 -1.43 -3.05
N LEU A 139 1.74 -0.88 -4.17
CA LEU A 139 0.95 -0.12 -5.13
C LEU A 139 0.85 -0.86 -6.47
N LYS A 140 -0.23 -0.60 -7.21
CA LYS A 140 -0.34 -1.01 -8.62
C LYS A 140 0.57 -0.17 -9.50
N GLU A 141 1.15 -0.78 -10.53
CA GLU A 141 1.91 -0.09 -11.57
C GLU A 141 1.14 1.09 -12.20
N SER A 142 -0.18 0.97 -12.41
CA SER A 142 -0.97 2.07 -12.98
C SER A 142 -0.93 3.35 -12.17
N VAL A 143 -0.64 3.28 -10.87
CA VAL A 143 -0.50 4.47 -10.02
C VAL A 143 0.63 5.38 -10.49
N LEU A 144 1.64 4.82 -11.17
CA LEU A 144 2.77 5.58 -11.70
C LEU A 144 2.43 6.37 -12.98
N LYS A 145 1.31 6.06 -13.64
CA LYS A 145 0.99 6.61 -14.97
C LYS A 145 0.30 7.97 -14.90
N ASP A 146 -0.30 8.32 -13.78
CA ASP A 146 -1.01 9.57 -13.58
C ASP A 146 -0.66 10.21 -12.23
N LYS A 147 -1.39 11.26 -11.85
CA LYS A 147 -1.16 11.96 -10.57
C LYS A 147 -1.71 11.21 -9.35
N SER A 148 -2.25 9.99 -9.52
CA SER A 148 -2.74 9.20 -8.38
C SER A 148 -1.62 8.83 -7.41
N PHE A 149 -0.37 8.68 -7.86
CA PHE A 149 0.77 8.42 -6.97
C PHE A 149 0.91 9.48 -5.88
N GLU A 150 0.74 10.75 -6.23
CA GLU A 150 0.83 11.89 -5.32
C GLU A 150 -0.24 11.86 -4.22
N LYS A 151 -1.35 11.15 -4.45
CA LYS A 151 -2.43 10.95 -3.48
C LYS A 151 -2.27 9.63 -2.71
N VAL A 152 -2.12 8.53 -3.45
CA VAL A 152 -2.14 7.16 -2.92
C VAL A 152 -0.94 6.90 -2.02
N MET A 153 0.26 7.32 -2.41
CA MET A 153 1.45 7.01 -1.61
C MET A 153 1.43 7.69 -0.23
N PRO A 154 1.18 9.01 -0.10
CA PRO A 154 1.01 9.63 1.21
C PRO A 154 -0.13 9.01 2.04
N HIS A 155 -1.23 8.59 1.39
CA HIS A 155 -2.35 7.91 2.05
C HIS A 155 -1.92 6.59 2.70
N GLU A 156 -1.26 5.69 1.97
CA GLU A 156 -0.79 4.42 2.51
C GLU A 156 0.29 4.60 3.58
N ARG A 157 1.19 5.59 3.41
CA ARG A 157 2.17 5.94 4.45
C ARG A 157 1.49 6.41 5.73
N PHE A 158 0.37 7.11 5.62
CA PHE A 158 -0.38 7.59 6.77
C PHE A 158 -0.96 6.41 7.55
N HIS A 159 -1.60 5.44 6.86
CA HIS A 159 -2.03 4.17 7.46
C HIS A 159 -0.90 3.45 8.19
N LYS A 160 0.25 3.31 7.53
CA LYS A 160 1.46 2.70 8.12
C LYS A 160 1.91 3.41 9.41
N LYS A 161 1.94 4.74 9.42
CA LYS A 161 2.36 5.53 10.58
C LYS A 161 1.34 5.47 11.72
N MET A 162 0.05 5.53 11.42
CA MET A 162 -1.02 5.38 12.40
C MET A 162 -0.92 4.05 13.15
N LYS A 163 -0.66 2.95 12.44
CA LYS A 163 -0.52 1.60 13.02
C LYS A 163 0.75 1.41 13.85
N LYS A 164 1.72 2.35 13.77
CA LYS A 164 2.95 2.37 14.57
C LYS A 164 2.86 3.25 15.82
N LEU A 165 1.73 3.93 16.05
CA LEU A 165 1.50 4.68 17.27
C LEU A 165 1.49 3.75 18.50
N SER A 166 1.70 4.34 19.68
CA SER A 166 1.46 3.64 20.93
C SER A 166 -0.01 3.23 21.02
N ASN A 167 -0.33 2.16 21.76
CA ASN A 167 -1.73 1.76 21.95
C ASN A 167 -2.58 2.89 22.54
N GLU A 168 -2.00 3.72 23.43
CA GLU A 168 -2.69 4.88 24.01
C GLU A 168 -3.03 5.91 22.93
N ASP A 169 -2.04 6.30 22.13
CA ASP A 169 -2.22 7.32 21.09
C ASP A 169 -3.12 6.82 19.97
N TYR A 170 -2.97 5.57 19.53
CA TYR A 170 -3.84 4.98 18.52
C TYR A 170 -5.31 4.95 18.99
N ASN A 171 -5.57 4.50 20.22
CA ASN A 171 -6.93 4.49 20.78
C ASN A 171 -7.47 5.91 20.96
N HIS A 172 -6.63 6.87 21.35
CA HIS A 172 -7.00 8.28 21.44
C HIS A 172 -7.43 8.81 20.06
N MET A 173 -6.63 8.54 19.02
CA MET A 173 -6.93 8.96 17.65
C MET A 173 -8.24 8.35 17.13
N ILE A 174 -8.50 7.06 17.38
CA ILE A 174 -9.77 6.40 17.01
C ILE A 174 -10.96 7.07 17.69
N LYS A 175 -10.87 7.31 19.00
CA LYS A 175 -11.94 7.95 19.76
C LYS A 175 -12.28 9.32 19.18
N VAL A 176 -11.27 10.14 18.91
CA VAL A 176 -11.46 11.48 18.33
C VAL A 176 -12.04 11.40 16.93
N ALA A 177 -11.60 10.47 16.09
CA ALA A 177 -12.16 10.27 14.75
C ALA A 177 -13.65 9.93 14.84
N ASN A 178 -14.05 8.97 15.68
CA ASN A 178 -15.46 8.61 15.85
C ASN A 178 -16.30 9.79 16.37
N GLU A 179 -15.80 10.55 17.35
CA GLU A 179 -16.49 11.74 17.84
C GLU A 179 -16.68 12.80 16.72
N LEU A 180 -15.66 13.06 15.91
CA LEU A 180 -15.74 14.01 14.79
C LEU A 180 -16.64 13.52 13.63
N LEU A 181 -16.64 12.22 13.36
CA LEU A 181 -17.50 11.58 12.35
C LEU A 181 -19.00 11.68 12.73
N GLU A 182 -19.30 11.59 14.02
CA GLU A 182 -20.66 11.70 14.55
C GLU A 182 -21.07 13.14 14.87
N ARG A 183 -20.11 14.05 15.01
CA ARG A 183 -20.35 15.44 15.39
C ARG A 183 -21.24 16.13 14.38
N ARG A 184 -22.21 16.86 14.92
CA ARG A 184 -23.16 17.68 14.16
C ARG A 184 -22.99 19.14 14.50
N ASP A 185 -23.31 19.98 13.55
CA ASP A 185 -23.36 21.43 13.74
C ASP A 185 -24.76 21.90 14.19
N GLU A 186 -24.91 23.22 14.31
CA GLU A 186 -26.13 23.87 14.79
C GLU A 186 -27.39 23.59 13.95
N ASN A 187 -27.23 23.10 12.71
CA ASN A 187 -28.34 22.73 11.83
C ASN A 187 -28.52 21.21 11.74
N ASP A 188 -27.95 20.44 12.68
CA ASP A 188 -27.95 18.98 12.72
C ASP A 188 -27.23 18.29 11.54
N PHE A 189 -26.39 19.02 10.78
CA PHE A 189 -25.58 18.40 9.73
C PHE A 189 -24.30 17.80 10.29
N ARG A 190 -23.94 16.57 9.87
CA ARG A 190 -22.67 15.97 10.28
C ARG A 190 -21.50 16.74 9.69
N PHE A 191 -20.44 16.91 10.49
CA PHE A 191 -19.24 17.66 10.11
C PHE A 191 -18.55 17.10 8.86
N VAL A 192 -18.68 15.79 8.67
CA VAL A 192 -18.09 15.02 7.58
C VAL A 192 -19.06 14.78 6.42
N GLN A 193 -20.18 15.50 6.40
CA GLN A 193 -21.11 15.50 5.28
C GLN A 193 -20.97 16.79 4.46
N GLU A 194 -20.98 16.67 3.13
CA GLU A 194 -21.06 17.82 2.26
C GLU A 194 -22.46 18.44 2.40
N ARG A 195 -22.51 19.72 2.75
CA ARG A 195 -23.75 20.52 2.67
C ARG A 195 -23.91 20.94 1.23
N ASP A 196 -24.66 20.14 0.48
CA ASP A 196 -24.92 20.31 -0.95
C ASP A 196 -25.34 21.76 -1.25
N ASP A 197 -24.52 22.49 -2.01
CA ASP A 197 -24.87 23.77 -2.65
C ASP A 197 -23.80 24.32 -3.63
N SER A 198 -22.65 23.67 -3.84
CA SER A 198 -21.72 24.15 -4.90
C SER A 198 -20.76 23.09 -5.43
N LYS A 199 -20.77 22.89 -6.76
CA LYS A 199 -19.68 22.38 -7.63
C LYS A 199 -18.90 21.08 -7.29
N TYR A 200 -19.06 20.47 -6.12
CA TYR A 200 -18.23 19.34 -5.64
C TYR A 200 -19.03 18.05 -5.32
N ALA A 201 -20.35 18.09 -5.53
CA ALA A 201 -21.33 17.03 -5.22
C ALA A 201 -21.07 15.62 -5.80
N GLY A 202 -20.04 15.43 -6.63
CA GLY A 202 -19.66 14.13 -7.17
C GLY A 202 -18.59 13.37 -6.37
N GLY A 203 -17.70 14.07 -5.65
CA GLY A 203 -16.53 13.43 -5.00
C GLY A 203 -16.76 13.01 -3.55
N PHE A 204 -17.59 13.75 -2.82
CA PHE A 204 -17.75 13.58 -1.37
C PHE A 204 -18.73 12.46 -0.97
N ALA A 205 -19.65 12.10 -1.86
CA ALA A 205 -20.57 10.96 -1.66
C ALA A 205 -19.83 9.62 -1.62
N GLU A 206 -18.75 9.47 -2.39
CA GLU A 206 -17.88 8.28 -2.39
C GLU A 206 -17.05 8.21 -1.10
N VAL A 207 -16.50 9.34 -0.65
CA VAL A 207 -15.79 9.45 0.64
C VAL A 207 -16.70 9.02 1.79
N GLN A 208 -17.94 9.50 1.84
CA GLN A 208 -18.91 9.14 2.88
C GLN A 208 -19.24 7.65 2.97
N ALA A 209 -19.30 6.95 1.84
CA ALA A 209 -19.61 5.51 1.81
C ALA A 209 -18.47 4.64 2.38
N HIS A 210 -17.24 5.15 2.35
CA HIS A 210 -16.03 4.45 2.79
C HIS A 210 -15.45 4.99 4.10
N MET A 211 -16.02 6.07 4.63
CA MET A 211 -15.47 6.79 5.76
C MET A 211 -15.73 6.08 7.09
N ASN A 212 -14.69 5.44 7.59
CA ASN A 212 -14.59 4.91 8.95
C ASN A 212 -13.40 5.59 9.67
N HIS A 213 -13.13 5.21 10.92
CA HIS A 213 -12.03 5.81 11.69
C HIS A 213 -10.63 5.50 11.12
N GLU A 214 -10.46 4.40 10.37
CA GLU A 214 -9.19 4.06 9.74
C GLU A 214 -8.90 5.02 8.58
N GLU A 215 -9.91 5.39 7.80
CA GLU A 215 -9.78 6.29 6.66
C GLU A 215 -9.92 7.78 6.99
N PHE A 216 -10.42 8.12 8.19
CA PHE A 216 -10.69 9.50 8.57
C PHE A 216 -9.46 10.42 8.45
N TYR A 217 -8.32 10.03 9.05
CA TYR A 217 -7.14 10.90 9.04
C TYR A 217 -6.42 10.92 7.69
N THR A 218 -6.52 9.84 6.90
CA THR A 218 -5.89 9.77 5.57
C THR A 218 -6.58 10.72 4.60
N TYR A 219 -7.92 10.74 4.59
CA TYR A 219 -8.70 11.71 3.81
C TYR A 219 -8.52 13.16 4.34
N LEU A 220 -8.37 13.35 5.66
CA LEU A 220 -8.10 14.66 6.25
C LEU A 220 -6.74 15.21 5.81
N ALA A 221 -5.72 14.35 5.77
CA ALA A 221 -4.39 14.73 5.30
C ALA A 221 -4.36 15.12 3.82
N GLN A 222 -5.28 14.58 3.01
CA GLN A 222 -5.41 14.89 1.58
C GLN A 222 -6.23 16.15 1.29
N GLY A 223 -6.82 16.79 2.32
CA GLY A 223 -7.69 17.94 2.15
C GLY A 223 -9.05 17.57 1.54
N GLU A 224 -9.43 16.29 1.60
CA GLU A 224 -10.73 15.80 1.11
C GLU A 224 -11.86 16.12 2.11
N PHE A 225 -11.58 16.80 3.23
CA PHE A 225 -12.59 17.34 4.15
C PHE A 225 -12.72 18.86 4.06
N ILE A 226 -13.90 19.36 4.44
CA ILE A 226 -14.14 20.78 4.67
C ILE A 226 -13.20 21.27 5.79
N LEU A 227 -12.61 22.47 5.62
CA LEU A 227 -11.71 23.14 6.57
C LEU A 227 -12.16 23.06 8.05
N ARG A 228 -13.48 23.01 8.27
CA ARG A 228 -14.11 22.93 9.60
C ARG A 228 -13.73 21.68 10.41
N VAL A 229 -13.45 20.54 9.75
CA VAL A 229 -13.06 19.30 10.47
C VAL A 229 -11.66 19.43 11.04
N GLU A 230 -10.69 19.91 10.25
CA GLU A 230 -9.33 20.15 10.74
C GLU A 230 -9.31 21.26 11.80
N GLU A 231 -10.12 22.31 11.64
CA GLU A 231 -10.26 23.36 12.66
C GLU A 231 -10.82 22.82 13.99
N ALA A 232 -11.84 21.96 13.93
CA ALA A 232 -12.39 21.30 15.11
C ALA A 232 -11.37 20.38 15.78
N LEU A 233 -10.63 19.58 14.99
CA LEU A 233 -9.54 18.75 15.47
C LEU A 233 -8.48 19.60 16.20
N LYS A 234 -8.07 20.71 15.57
CA LYS A 234 -7.07 21.63 16.12
C LYS A 234 -7.51 22.32 17.40
N LYS A 235 -8.77 22.76 17.47
CA LYS A 235 -9.32 23.52 18.60
C LYS A 235 -9.67 22.63 19.79
N ASP A 236 -10.37 21.54 19.54
CA ASP A 236 -11.03 20.76 20.58
C ASP A 236 -10.19 19.52 20.98
N TYR A 237 -9.28 19.07 20.12
CA TYR A 237 -8.52 17.83 20.29
C TYR A 237 -7.01 18.03 20.02
N LYS A 238 -6.39 18.95 20.76
CA LYS A 238 -5.00 19.38 20.55
C LYS A 238 -3.99 18.22 20.41
N LYS A 239 -4.05 17.21 21.30
CA LYS A 239 -3.16 16.03 21.24
C LYS A 239 -3.33 15.27 19.92
N ALA A 240 -4.56 15.02 19.50
CA ALA A 240 -4.84 14.32 18.23
C ALA A 240 -4.39 15.15 17.01
N TYR A 241 -4.55 16.47 17.04
CA TYR A 241 -4.05 17.36 15.99
C TYR A 241 -2.52 17.33 15.87
N GLU A 242 -1.80 17.35 16.99
CA GLU A 242 -0.33 17.28 17.00
C GLU A 242 0.18 15.97 16.37
N ILE A 243 -0.42 14.83 16.74
CA ILE A 243 -0.12 13.52 16.14
C ILE A 243 -0.45 13.53 14.64
N PHE A 244 -1.64 14.01 14.27
CA PHE A 244 -2.07 14.10 12.87
C PHE A 244 -1.10 14.93 12.02
N ASP A 245 -0.69 16.11 12.50
CA ASP A 245 0.19 17.01 11.75
C ASP A 245 1.61 16.42 11.62
N GLU A 246 2.12 15.78 12.66
CA GLU A 246 3.40 15.06 12.59
C GLU A 246 3.36 13.96 11.51
N ILE A 247 2.35 13.10 11.55
CA ILE A 247 2.20 12.02 10.57
C ILE A 247 2.05 12.59 9.16
N ARG A 248 1.13 13.56 8.97
CA ARG A 248 0.89 14.22 7.68
C ARG A 248 2.19 14.76 7.07
N ASN A 249 3.01 15.44 7.87
CA ASN A 249 4.27 16.01 7.41
C ASN A 249 5.32 14.93 7.10
N ALA A 250 5.33 13.82 7.86
CA ALA A 250 6.24 12.69 7.61
C ALA A 250 5.90 11.91 6.33
N CYS A 251 4.63 11.88 5.91
CA CYS A 251 4.13 11.08 4.78
C CYS A 251 4.28 11.75 3.41
N LYS A 252 4.61 13.05 3.35
CA LYS A 252 4.80 13.80 2.09
C LYS A 252 5.86 13.16 1.19
N LEU A 253 5.65 13.24 -0.12
CA LEU A 253 6.69 12.95 -1.11
C LEU A 253 7.80 14.01 -0.98
N LYS A 254 9.06 13.59 -0.86
CA LYS A 254 10.22 14.46 -0.65
C LYS A 254 11.14 14.42 -1.86
#